data_AF-A0A6G4WBX8-F1
#
_entry.id   AF-A0A6G4WBX8-F1
#
_cell.length_a   1.000
_cell.length_b   1.000
_cell.length_c   1.000
_cell.angle_alpha   90.00
_cell.angle_beta   90.00
_cell.angle_gamma   90.00
#
_symmetry.space_group_name_H-M   'P 1'
#
loop_
_entity.id
_entity.type
_entity.pdbx_description
1 polymer ?
#
loop_
_entity_poly.entity_id
_entity_poly.type
_entity_poly.pdbx_seq_one_letter_code
_entity_poly.pdbx_strand_id
1 'polypeptide(L)'
;MDAQAVAENLEKAGTETALKIAPAGDAISDETFEYLVRQALDAVNGTMLFKMRLGNDDDGQHVAAASIGEGGSQQFLVLTLPVGGGRLRVETAAKSESPVARIAASYAGLAQAFATAA
;
A
#
# COMPACT_ATOMS: atom_id res chain seq x y z
N MET A 1 -4.78 14.71 9.35
CA MET A 1 -3.40 14.21 9.11
C MET A 1 -2.94 14.77 7.79
N ASP A 2 -1.66 15.10 7.65
CA ASP A 2 -1.09 15.40 6.34
C ASP A 2 -0.73 14.08 5.66
N ALA A 3 -1.56 13.61 4.72
CA ALA A 3 -1.29 12.36 3.99
C ALA A 3 0.05 12.35 3.27
N GLN A 4 0.59 13.51 2.89
CA GLN A 4 1.89 13.55 2.22
C GLN A 4 3.00 13.16 3.20
N ALA A 5 3.02 13.80 4.37
CA ALA A 5 3.99 13.46 5.41
C ALA A 5 3.84 12.00 5.89
N VAL A 6 2.60 11.50 5.94
CA VAL A 6 2.33 10.09 6.27
C VAL A 6 2.87 9.16 5.18
N ALA A 7 2.61 9.44 3.91
CA ALA A 7 3.12 8.63 2.79
C ALA A 7 4.65 8.56 2.79
N GLU A 8 5.33 9.68 3.00
CA GLU A 8 6.80 9.75 3.05
C GLU A 8 7.38 8.93 4.22
N ASN A 9 6.75 9.01 5.40
CA ASN A 9 7.15 8.22 6.56
C ASN A 9 6.94 6.71 6.33
N LEU A 10 5.81 6.33 5.74
CA LEU A 10 5.50 4.94 5.38
C LEU A 10 6.48 4.38 4.35
N GLU A 11 6.78 5.16 3.31
CA GLU A 11 7.75 4.80 2.28
C GLU A 11 9.13 4.54 2.91
N LYS A 12 9.58 5.39 3.82
CA LYS A 12 10.86 5.21 4.52
C LYS A 12 10.85 3.95 5.38
N ALA A 13 9.89 3.84 6.31
CA ALA A 13 9.82 2.72 7.26
C ALA A 13 9.61 1.37 6.56
N GLY A 14 8.73 1.34 5.55
CA GLY A 14 8.46 0.16 4.75
C GLY A 14 9.65 -0.26 3.90
N THR A 15 10.39 0.69 3.31
CA THR A 15 11.63 0.40 2.59
C THR A 15 12.70 -0.16 3.52
N GLU A 16 12.92 0.44 4.68
CA GLU A 16 13.90 -0.05 5.67
C GLU A 16 13.57 -1.47 6.12
N THR A 17 12.29 -1.79 6.25
CA THR A 17 11.84 -3.14 6.64
C THR A 17 11.97 -4.12 5.48
N ALA A 18 11.57 -3.73 4.27
CA ALA A 18 11.71 -4.55 3.07
C ALA A 18 13.16 -4.98 2.84
N LEU A 19 14.11 -4.04 2.92
CA LEU A 19 15.54 -4.31 2.74
C LEU A 19 16.15 -5.20 3.84
N LYS A 20 15.56 -5.24 5.04
CA LYS A 20 15.98 -6.15 6.12
C LYS A 20 15.50 -7.58 5.90
N ILE A 21 14.30 -7.74 5.33
CA ILE A 21 13.69 -9.06 5.07
C ILE A 21 14.27 -9.68 3.80
N ALA A 22 14.38 -8.88 2.75
CA ALA A 22 14.94 -9.27 1.46
C ALA A 22 15.87 -8.14 0.97
N PRO A 23 17.20 -8.36 1.01
CA PRO A 23 18.17 -7.46 0.41
C PRO A 23 17.82 -7.14 -1.05
N ALA A 24 18.29 -6.00 -1.55
CA ALA A 24 18.01 -5.59 -2.92
C ALA A 24 18.46 -6.66 -3.93
N GLY A 25 17.53 -7.16 -4.74
CA GLY A 25 17.75 -8.26 -5.70
C GLY A 25 17.09 -9.58 -5.30
N ASP A 26 16.66 -9.73 -4.05
CA ASP A 26 15.91 -10.89 -3.59
C ASP A 26 14.41 -10.70 -3.83
N ALA A 27 13.77 -11.74 -4.38
CA ALA A 27 12.35 -11.70 -4.68
C ALA A 27 11.49 -11.62 -3.40
N ILE A 28 10.49 -10.75 -3.44
CA ILE A 28 9.48 -10.60 -2.40
C ILE A 28 8.28 -11.48 -2.74
N SER A 29 7.85 -12.34 -1.81
CA SER A 29 6.58 -13.07 -1.96
C SER A 29 5.38 -12.17 -1.69
N ASP A 30 4.20 -12.57 -2.16
CA ASP A 30 2.94 -11.86 -1.90
C ASP A 30 2.58 -11.81 -0.39
N GLU A 31 2.97 -12.82 0.38
CA GLU A 31 2.78 -12.85 1.84
C GLU A 31 3.75 -11.90 2.55
N THR A 32 5.01 -11.84 2.10
CA THR A 32 6.00 -10.89 2.61
C THR A 32 5.58 -9.46 2.32
N PHE A 33 5.09 -9.18 1.10
CA PHE A 33 4.57 -7.86 0.76
C PHE A 33 3.38 -7.47 1.65
N GLU A 34 2.41 -8.37 1.83
CA GLU A 34 1.28 -8.11 2.72
C GLU A 34 1.72 -7.82 4.15
N TYR A 35 2.65 -8.61 4.69
CA TYR A 35 3.20 -8.39 6.02
C TYR A 35 3.84 -7.00 6.14
N LEU A 36 4.67 -6.61 5.18
CA LEU A 36 5.31 -5.29 5.13
C LEU A 36 4.29 -4.15 5.11
N VAL A 37 3.27 -4.26 4.26
CA VAL A 37 2.22 -3.25 4.13
C VAL A 37 1.41 -3.15 5.42
N ARG A 38 1.01 -4.27 6.03
CA ARG A 38 0.28 -4.27 7.31
C ARG A 38 1.08 -3.61 8.43
N GLN A 39 2.35 -3.99 8.58
CA GLN A 39 3.24 -3.39 9.58
C GLN A 39 3.39 -1.88 9.39
N ALA A 40 3.52 -1.42 8.14
CA ALA A 40 3.59 0.01 7.85
C ALA A 40 2.28 0.72 8.21
N LEU A 41 1.13 0.15 7.83
CA LEU A 41 -0.18 0.74 8.09
C LEU A 41 -0.55 0.76 9.58
N ASP A 42 -0.18 -0.26 10.34
CA ASP A 42 -0.43 -0.32 11.79
C ASP A 42 0.17 0.90 12.52
N ALA A 43 1.34 1.39 12.08
CA ALA A 43 1.99 2.57 12.67
C ALA A 43 1.19 3.88 12.50
N VAL A 44 0.24 3.91 11.56
CA VAL A 44 -0.55 5.10 11.23
C VAL A 44 -2.05 4.87 11.36
N ASN A 45 -2.47 3.75 11.99
CA ASN A 45 -3.86 3.29 12.03
C ASN A 45 -4.51 3.22 10.64
N GLY A 46 -3.74 2.78 9.65
CA GLY A 46 -4.22 2.58 8.29
C GLY A 46 -4.89 1.22 8.11
N THR A 47 -5.67 1.08 7.05
CA THR A 47 -6.33 -0.17 6.67
C THR A 47 -5.98 -0.52 5.23
N MET A 48 -5.49 -1.74 5.00
CA MET A 48 -5.30 -2.25 3.65
C MET A 48 -6.67 -2.60 3.06
N LEU A 49 -6.98 -2.05 1.88
CA LEU A 49 -8.25 -2.28 1.20
C LEU A 49 -8.18 -3.52 0.32
N PHE A 50 -7.10 -3.64 -0.45
CA PHE A 50 -6.79 -4.82 -1.25
C PHE A 50 -5.31 -4.81 -1.64
N LYS A 51 -4.84 -5.97 -2.12
CA LYS A 51 -3.53 -6.13 -2.73
C LYS A 51 -3.65 -6.90 -4.05
N MET A 52 -2.70 -6.69 -4.95
CA MET A 52 -2.59 -7.41 -6.21
C MET A 52 -1.16 -7.34 -6.76
N ARG A 53 -0.88 -8.15 -7.78
CA ARG A 53 0.35 -8.05 -8.58
C ARG A 53 0.02 -7.45 -9.95
N LEU A 54 0.84 -6.50 -10.39
CA LEU A 54 0.80 -5.94 -11.74
C LEU A 54 2.04 -6.38 -12.53
N GLY A 55 1.86 -6.67 -13.82
CA GLY A 55 2.93 -7.15 -14.69
C GLY A 55 3.23 -8.64 -14.53
N ASN A 56 4.13 -9.14 -15.38
CA ASN A 56 4.55 -10.54 -15.40
C ASN A 56 6.02 -10.65 -14.96
N ASP A 57 6.39 -11.80 -14.42
CA ASP A 57 7.77 -12.19 -14.13
C ASP A 57 8.54 -11.17 -13.24
N ASP A 58 9.83 -10.97 -13.51
CA ASP A 58 10.77 -10.22 -12.66
C ASP A 58 10.57 -8.70 -12.70
N ASP A 59 9.91 -8.18 -13.74
CA ASP A 59 9.56 -6.74 -13.87
C ASP A 59 8.20 -6.41 -13.21
N GLY A 60 7.56 -7.40 -12.59
CA GLY A 60 6.30 -7.22 -11.89
C GLY A 60 6.40 -6.33 -10.66
N GLN A 61 5.25 -5.83 -10.22
CA GLN A 61 5.12 -5.04 -8.99
C GLN A 61 4.02 -5.61 -8.11
N HIS A 62 4.34 -5.74 -6.83
CA HIS A 62 3.35 -5.86 -5.78
C HIS A 62 2.71 -4.50 -5.52
N VAL A 63 1.39 -4.45 -5.50
CA VAL A 63 0.63 -3.22 -5.29
C VAL A 63 -0.44 -3.44 -4.23
N ALA A 64 -0.56 -2.50 -3.30
CA ALA A 64 -1.64 -2.44 -2.34
C ALA A 64 -2.31 -1.08 -2.36
N ALA A 65 -3.62 -1.07 -2.21
CA ALA A 65 -4.38 0.13 -1.89
C ALA A 65 -4.70 0.12 -0.40
N ALA A 66 -4.56 1.27 0.24
CA ALA A 66 -4.85 1.44 1.65
C ALA A 66 -5.63 2.73 1.90
N SER A 67 -6.32 2.80 3.03
CA SER A 67 -6.90 4.04 3.54
C SER A 67 -6.32 4.42 4.89
N ILE A 68 -6.18 5.71 5.13
CA ILE A 68 -5.84 6.28 6.43
C ILE A 68 -6.89 7.31 6.84
N GLY A 69 -7.10 7.45 8.15
CA GLY A 69 -8.16 8.31 8.69
C GLY A 69 -9.56 7.76 8.41
N GLU A 70 -10.58 8.51 8.82
CA GLU A 70 -11.97 8.08 8.80
C GLU A 70 -12.89 9.20 8.31
N GLY A 71 -14.08 8.81 7.82
CA GLY A 71 -15.13 9.72 7.40
C GLY A 71 -14.67 10.73 6.33
N GLY A 72 -15.04 12.00 6.51
CA GLY A 72 -14.68 13.08 5.57
C GLY A 72 -13.19 13.42 5.50
N SER A 73 -12.36 12.83 6.37
CA SER A 73 -10.90 13.00 6.35
C SER A 73 -10.17 11.75 5.85
N GLN A 74 -10.89 10.76 5.32
CA GLN A 74 -10.29 9.55 4.78
C GLN A 74 -9.46 9.88 3.55
N GLN A 75 -8.23 9.36 3.51
CA GLN A 75 -7.32 9.51 2.39
C GLN A 75 -6.87 8.12 1.93
N PHE A 76 -6.61 7.99 0.63
CA PHE A 76 -6.19 6.73 0.02
C PHE A 76 -4.73 6.78 -0.36
N LEU A 77 -4.05 5.66 -0.15
CA LEU A 77 -2.65 5.46 -0.47
C LEU A 77 -2.51 4.30 -1.45
N VAL A 78 -1.52 4.40 -2.32
CA VAL A 78 -1.07 3.32 -3.19
C VAL A 78 0.36 2.98 -2.79
N LEU A 79 0.57 1.73 -2.40
CA LEU A 79 1.87 1.20 -2.02
C LEU A 79 2.35 0.26 -3.12
N THR A 80 3.57 0.43 -3.59
CA THR A 80 4.14 -0.33 -4.71
C THR A 80 5.54 -0.82 -4.37
N LEU A 81 5.80 -2.11 -4.56
CA LEU A 81 7.11 -2.72 -4.35
C LEU A 81 7.46 -3.59 -5.56
N PRO A 82 8.64 -3.43 -6.19
CA PRO A 82 9.07 -4.35 -7.23
C PRO A 82 9.12 -5.79 -6.72
N VAL A 83 8.78 -6.76 -7.56
CA VAL A 83 8.82 -8.18 -7.18
C VAL A 83 10.24 -8.61 -6.83
N GLY A 84 11.26 -8.09 -7.51
CA GLY A 84 12.68 -8.30 -7.17
C GLY A 84 13.17 -7.54 -5.92
N GLY A 85 12.27 -6.98 -5.13
CA GLY A 85 12.59 -6.26 -3.90
C GLY A 85 13.08 -4.83 -4.11
N GLY A 86 13.60 -4.23 -3.04
CA GLY A 86 14.09 -2.84 -3.04
C GLY A 86 13.15 -1.88 -2.32
N ARG A 87 12.85 -0.74 -2.97
CA ARG A 87 12.15 0.38 -2.33
C ARG A 87 10.63 0.21 -2.40
N LEU A 88 9.97 0.27 -1.24
CA LEU A 88 8.52 0.41 -1.16
C LEU A 88 8.18 1.87 -1.47
N ARG A 89 7.52 2.13 -2.59
CA ARG A 89 6.99 3.46 -2.90
C ARG A 89 5.60 3.64 -2.30
N VAL A 90 5.33 4.81 -1.75
CA VAL A 90 4.01 5.15 -1.20
C VAL A 90 3.57 6.49 -1.75
N GLU A 91 2.42 6.48 -2.42
CA GLU A 91 1.83 7.67 -3.01
C GLU A 91 0.42 7.89 -2.47
N THR A 92 0.01 9.15 -2.36
CA THR A 92 -1.41 9.45 -2.16
C THR A 92 -2.16 9.22 -3.46
N ALA A 93 -3.39 8.71 -3.39
CA ALA A 93 -4.20 8.47 -4.59
C ALA A 93 -4.44 9.75 -5.41
N ALA A 94 -4.40 10.93 -4.77
CA ALA A 94 -4.51 12.21 -5.44
C ALA A 94 -3.29 12.57 -6.31
N LYS A 95 -2.12 11.98 -6.05
CA LYS A 95 -0.86 12.24 -6.77
C LYS A 95 -0.36 11.05 -7.58
N SER A 96 -0.91 9.86 -7.37
CA SER A 96 -0.48 8.66 -8.06
C SER A 96 -1.09 8.59 -9.47
N GLU A 97 -0.24 8.30 -10.45
CA GLU A 97 -0.68 8.00 -11.82
C GLU A 97 -1.12 6.54 -12.00
N SER A 98 -0.96 5.71 -10.95
CA SER A 98 -1.32 4.30 -10.98
C SER A 98 -2.81 4.12 -11.24
N PRO A 99 -3.22 3.23 -12.18
CA PRO A 99 -4.63 2.86 -12.34
C PRO A 99 -5.28 2.36 -11.04
N VAL A 100 -4.50 1.78 -10.14
CA VAL A 100 -4.95 1.31 -8.81
C VAL A 100 -5.46 2.47 -7.96
N ALA A 101 -4.86 3.65 -8.06
CA ALA A 101 -5.29 4.85 -7.33
C ALA A 101 -6.74 5.22 -7.66
N ARG A 102 -7.16 5.01 -8.91
CA ARG A 102 -8.50 5.37 -9.39
C ARG A 102 -9.60 4.47 -8.84
N ILE A 103 -9.26 3.24 -8.46
CA ILE A 103 -10.22 2.26 -7.95
C ILE A 103 -10.17 2.09 -6.43
N ALA A 104 -9.13 2.62 -5.76
CA ALA A 104 -8.96 2.53 -4.31
C ALA A 104 -10.17 3.10 -3.54
N ALA A 105 -10.63 4.29 -3.94
CA ALA A 105 -11.79 4.94 -3.29
C ALA A 105 -13.09 4.13 -3.46
N SER A 106 -13.30 3.51 -4.62
CA SER A 106 -14.47 2.66 -4.88
C SER A 106 -14.47 1.41 -3.99
N TYR A 107 -13.30 0.82 -3.73
CA TYR A 107 -13.17 -0.34 -2.84
C TYR A 107 -13.43 0.01 -1.38
N ALA A 108 -13.03 1.19 -0.92
CA ALA A 108 -13.33 1.62 0.44
C ALA A 108 -14.85 1.78 0.68
N GLY A 109 -15.56 2.35 -0.29
CA GLY A 109 -17.02 2.42 -0.25
C GLY A 109 -17.69 1.05 -0.21
N LEU A 110 -17.15 0.08 -0.97
CA LEU A 110 -17.62 -1.31 -0.94
C LEU A 110 -17.39 -1.97 0.42
N ALA A 111 -16.17 -1.86 0.97
CA ALA A 111 -15.82 -2.42 2.28
C ALA A 111 -16.72 -1.86 3.40
N GLN A 112 -17.01 -0.55 3.37
CA GLN A 112 -17.90 0.08 4.32
C GLN A 112 -19.35 -0.41 4.19
N ALA A 113 -19.85 -0.59 2.97
CA ALA A 113 -21.18 -1.13 2.73
C ALA A 113 -21.32 -2.57 3.27
N PHE A 114 -20.31 -3.41 3.07
CA PHE A 114 -20.29 -4.77 3.64
C PHE A 114 -20.22 -4.79 5.16
N ALA A 115 -19.41 -3.91 5.78
CA ALA A 115 -19.33 -3.82 7.24
C ALA A 115 -20.62 -3.34 7.89
N THR A 116 -21.42 -2.51 7.20
CA THR A 116 -22.70 -1.99 7.70
C THR A 116 -23.86 -2.96 7.49
N ALA A 117 -23.68 -3.97 6.62
CA ALA A 117 -24.69 -4.98 6.31
C ALA A 117 -24.61 -6.24 7.21
N ALA A 118 -23.63 -6.31 8.12
CA ALA A 118 -23.38 -7.39 9.05
C ALA A 118 -23.79 -6.99 10.48
#